data_AF-A0A7C1JFP8-F1
#
_entry.id   AF-A0A7C1JFP8-F1
#
_cell.length_a   1.000
_cell.length_b   1.000
_cell.length_c   1.000
_cell.angle_alpha   90.00
_cell.angle_beta   90.00
_cell.angle_gamma   90.00
#
_symmetry.space_group_name_H-M   'P 1'
#
loop_
_entity.id
_entity.type
_entity.pdbx_description
1 polymer ?
#
loop_
_entity_poly.entity_id
_entity_poly.type
_entity_poly.pdbx_seq_one_letter_code
_entity_poly.pdbx_strand_id
1 'polypeptide(L)'
;MEFGTWLLMAAMAYGLGVFWYDLLPGKLPAHPWRVAAYPFVLMVFGQAFLPVGPAFGGIHPVTALVASLIGVIIDWLITYLRHPQAIPSLEARAA
;
A
#
# COMPACT_ATOMS: atom_id res chain seq x y z
N MET A 1 -17.19 -7.81 7.43
CA MET A 1 -16.51 -8.39 6.25
C MET A 1 -16.18 -9.83 6.60
N GLU A 2 -16.44 -10.79 5.71
CA GLU A 2 -16.10 -12.20 5.94
C GLU A 2 -14.58 -12.40 5.91
N PHE A 3 -14.08 -13.42 6.61
CA PHE A 3 -12.65 -13.71 6.67
C PHE A 3 -12.04 -13.98 5.29
N GLY A 4 -12.76 -14.71 4.42
CA GLY A 4 -12.32 -14.97 3.05
C GLY A 4 -12.18 -13.69 2.21
N THR A 5 -13.15 -12.78 2.29
CA THR A 5 -13.09 -11.47 1.63
C THR A 5 -11.95 -10.62 2.17
N TRP A 6 -11.71 -10.65 3.48
CA TRP A 6 -10.60 -9.93 4.09
C TRP A 6 -9.24 -10.45 3.58
N LEU A 7 -9.08 -11.77 3.51
CA LEU A 7 -7.85 -12.40 3.00
C LEU A 7 -7.63 -12.10 1.51
N LEU A 8 -8.70 -12.17 0.71
CA LEU A 8 -8.67 -11.76 -0.70
C LEU A 8 -8.24 -10.30 -0.85
N MET A 9 -8.79 -9.42 -0.02
CA MET A 9 -8.46 -8.00 -0.02
C MET A 9 -7.00 -7.76 0.37
N ALA A 10 -6.47 -8.51 1.33
CA ALA A 10 -5.06 -8.45 1.72
C ALA A 10 -4.14 -8.89 0.56
N ALA A 11 -4.47 -10.00 -0.11
CA ALA A 11 -3.73 -10.45 -1.28
C ALA A 11 -3.78 -9.44 -2.45
N MET A 12 -4.97 -8.89 -2.72
CA MET A 12 -5.14 -7.82 -3.71
C MET A 12 -4.34 -6.57 -3.35
N ALA A 13 -4.36 -6.15 -2.09
CA ALA A 13 -3.63 -4.98 -1.63
C ALA A 13 -2.11 -5.15 -1.82
N TYR A 14 -1.57 -6.34 -1.58
CA TYR A 14 -0.17 -6.63 -1.85
C TYR A 14 0.13 -6.57 -3.35
N GLY A 15 -0.66 -7.26 -4.19
CA GLY A 15 -0.45 -7.26 -5.64
C GLY A 15 -0.58 -5.87 -6.27
N LEU A 16 -1.60 -5.10 -5.87
CA LEU A 16 -1.80 -3.73 -6.32
C LEU A 16 -0.71 -2.80 -5.78
N GLY A 17 -0.27 -2.99 -4.53
CA GLY A 17 0.86 -2.27 -3.96
C GLY A 17 2.12 -2.46 -4.80
N VAL A 18 2.50 -3.70 -5.10
CA VAL A 18 3.65 -4.01 -5.99
C VAL A 18 3.46 -3.35 -7.36
N PHE A 19 2.29 -3.50 -7.98
CA PHE A 19 1.98 -2.93 -9.28
C PHE A 19 2.16 -1.39 -9.31
N TRP A 20 1.63 -0.68 -8.32
CA TRP A 20 1.75 0.77 -8.25
C TRP A 20 3.17 1.24 -7.94
N TYR A 21 3.89 0.55 -7.07
CA TYR A 21 5.28 0.87 -6.78
C TYR A 21 6.21 0.62 -7.97
N ASP A 22 5.87 -0.31 -8.86
CA ASP A 22 6.60 -0.54 -10.12
C ASP A 22 6.28 0.52 -11.18
N LEU A 23 5.02 0.99 -11.22
CA LEU A 23 4.57 1.98 -12.21
C LEU A 23 4.96 3.42 -11.84
N LEU A 24 4.95 3.76 -10.55
CA LEU A 24 5.25 5.10 -10.04
C LEU A 24 6.77 5.24 -9.77
N PRO A 25 7.34 6.46 -9.79
CA PRO A 25 8.76 6.69 -9.50
C PRO A 25 9.16 6.43 -8.02
N GLY A 26 8.29 5.79 -7.24
CA GLY A 26 8.54 5.42 -5.85
C GLY A 26 9.45 4.20 -5.77
N LYS A 27 10.37 4.20 -4.81
CA LYS A 27 11.13 2.98 -4.48
C LYS A 27 10.22 2.00 -3.76
N LEU A 28 10.29 0.73 -4.13
CA LEU A 28 9.62 -0.33 -3.40
C LEU A 28 10.09 -0.33 -1.93
N PRO A 29 9.19 -0.31 -0.94
CA PRO A 29 9.56 -0.36 0.47
C PRO A 29 10.44 -1.58 0.79
N ALA A 30 11.50 -1.38 1.58
CA ALA A 30 12.39 -2.46 2.01
C ALA A 30 11.69 -3.53 2.87
N HIS A 31 10.60 -3.16 3.54
CA HIS A 31 9.79 -4.08 4.31
C HIS A 31 8.56 -4.53 3.50
N PRO A 32 8.42 -5.84 3.18
CA PRO A 32 7.34 -6.35 2.33
C PRO A 32 5.93 -6.02 2.83
N TRP A 33 5.75 -5.95 4.15
CA TRP A 33 4.44 -5.64 4.75
C TRP A 33 3.99 -4.20 4.47
N ARG A 34 4.93 -3.24 4.29
CA ARG A 34 4.60 -1.84 3.98
C ARG A 34 4.02 -1.67 2.58
N VAL A 35 4.42 -2.55 1.65
CA VAL A 35 3.91 -2.58 0.27
C VAL A 35 2.38 -2.70 0.27
N ALA A 36 1.81 -3.49 1.19
CA ALA A 36 0.37 -3.72 1.26
C ALA A 36 -0.35 -2.88 2.32
N ALA A 37 0.34 -2.40 3.36
CA ALA A 37 -0.33 -1.83 4.55
C ALA A 37 -1.21 -0.61 4.24
N TYR A 38 -0.65 0.44 3.61
CA TYR A 38 -1.44 1.62 3.26
C TYR A 38 -2.48 1.34 2.18
N PRO A 39 -2.16 0.62 1.08
CA PRO A 39 -3.16 0.18 0.12
C PRO A 39 -4.32 -0.57 0.78
N PHE A 40 -4.04 -1.51 1.68
CA PHE A 40 -5.03 -2.32 2.35
C PHE A 40 -5.97 -1.46 3.22
N VAL A 41 -5.41 -0.60 4.07
CA VAL A 41 -6.22 0.27 4.95
C VAL A 41 -7.14 1.17 4.12
N LEU A 42 -6.63 1.75 3.04
CA LEU A 42 -7.42 2.60 2.16
C LEU A 42 -8.45 1.79 1.38
N MET A 43 -8.15 0.57 0.94
CA MET A 43 -9.13 -0.33 0.32
C MET A 43 -10.27 -0.68 1.28
N VAL A 44 -9.97 -1.00 2.54
CA VAL A 44 -10.99 -1.26 3.57
C VAL A 44 -11.86 -0.01 3.78
N PHE A 45 -11.24 1.17 3.87
CA PHE A 45 -11.96 2.44 4.01
C PHE A 45 -12.84 2.71 2.77
N GLY A 46 -12.28 2.61 1.57
CA GLY A 46 -13.00 2.80 0.32
C GLY A 46 -14.19 1.85 0.19
N GLN A 47 -13.99 0.57 0.53
CA GLN A 47 -15.04 -0.43 0.50
C GLN A 47 -16.19 -0.11 1.48
N ALA A 48 -15.90 0.53 2.62
CA ALA A 48 -16.90 0.89 3.62
C ALA A 48 -17.68 2.17 3.26
N PHE A 49 -17.03 3.16 2.64
CA PHE A 49 -17.61 4.49 2.45
C PHE A 49 -17.96 4.84 1.01
N LEU A 50 -17.24 4.29 0.01
CA LEU A 50 -17.49 4.52 -1.42
C LEU A 50 -17.38 3.20 -2.22
N PRO A 51 -18.28 2.23 -2.01
CA PRO A 51 -18.36 1.03 -2.85
C PRO A 51 -18.92 1.38 -4.24
N VAL A 52 -18.07 1.46 -5.25
CA VAL A 52 -18.43 1.86 -6.62
C VAL A 52 -18.32 0.67 -7.58
N GLY A 53 -19.41 0.40 -8.31
CA GLY A 53 -19.46 -0.63 -9.35
C GLY A 53 -19.92 -2.00 -8.85
N PRO A 54 -19.72 -3.07 -9.64
CA PRO A 54 -20.08 -4.43 -9.25
C PRO A 54 -19.09 -5.00 -8.22
N ALA A 55 -19.59 -5.85 -7.32
CA ALA A 55 -18.77 -6.56 -6.35
C ALA A 55 -18.31 -7.94 -6.89
N PHE A 56 -17.05 -8.27 -6.65
CA PHE A 56 -16.45 -9.58 -6.92
C PHE A 56 -15.85 -10.14 -5.64
N GLY A 57 -16.31 -11.31 -5.19
CA GLY A 57 -15.87 -11.88 -3.91
C GLY A 57 -16.12 -10.98 -2.69
N GLY A 58 -17.08 -10.06 -2.78
CA GLY A 58 -17.39 -9.06 -1.76
C GLY A 58 -16.57 -7.76 -1.84
N ILE A 59 -15.76 -7.56 -2.87
CA ILE A 59 -14.90 -6.39 -3.08
C ILE A 59 -15.32 -5.63 -4.33
N HIS A 60 -15.39 -4.30 -4.28
CA HIS A 60 -15.62 -3.45 -5.46
C HIS A 60 -14.27 -3.15 -6.13
N PRO A 61 -13.96 -3.71 -7.32
CA PRO A 61 -12.61 -3.62 -7.89
C PRO A 61 -12.19 -2.19 -8.24
N VAL A 62 -13.11 -1.36 -8.71
CA VAL A 62 -12.84 0.04 -9.05
C VAL A 62 -12.45 0.82 -7.79
N THR A 63 -13.23 0.68 -6.72
CA THR A 63 -12.92 1.25 -5.41
C THR A 63 -11.57 0.74 -4.89
N ALA A 64 -11.33 -0.57 -4.97
CA ALA A 64 -10.09 -1.18 -4.49
C ALA A 64 -8.86 -0.65 -5.25
N LEU A 65 -8.96 -0.53 -6.58
CA LEU A 65 -7.90 -0.01 -7.44
C LEU A 65 -7.58 1.45 -7.08
N VAL A 66 -8.58 2.33 -7.03
CA VAL A 66 -8.39 3.75 -6.73
C VAL A 66 -7.88 3.95 -5.30
N ALA A 67 -8.46 3.25 -4.33
CA ALA A 67 -8.06 3.35 -2.94
C ALA A 67 -6.64 2.84 -2.70
N SER A 68 -6.25 1.74 -3.37
CA SER A 68 -4.88 1.23 -3.30
C SER A 68 -3.85 2.23 -3.84
N LEU A 69 -4.15 2.91 -4.95
CA LEU A 69 -3.32 3.97 -5.52
C LEU A 69 -3.13 5.12 -4.52
N ILE A 70 -4.23 5.60 -3.93
CA ILE A 70 -4.19 6.65 -2.90
C ILE A 70 -3.33 6.19 -1.72
N GLY A 71 -3.47 4.93 -1.29
CA GLY A 71 -2.65 4.34 -0.23
C GLY A 71 -1.15 4.39 -0.54
N VAL A 72 -0.74 4.00 -1.75
CA VAL A 72 0.67 4.08 -2.19
C VAL A 72 1.16 5.52 -2.21
N ILE A 73 0.37 6.47 -2.72
CA ILE A 73 0.73 7.89 -2.73
C ILE A 73 0.92 8.42 -1.31
N ILE A 74 0.05 8.06 -0.36
CA ILE A 74 0.16 8.44 1.04
C ILE A 74 1.44 7.84 1.67
N ASP A 75 1.71 6.55 1.46
CA ASP A 75 2.92 5.91 2.01
C ASP A 75 4.19 6.54 1.44
N TRP A 76 4.19 6.86 0.14
CA TRP A 76 5.27 7.56 -0.50
C TRP A 76 5.47 8.96 0.09
N LEU A 77 4.39 9.74 0.23
CA LEU A 77 4.44 11.07 0.83
C LEU A 77 4.95 11.02 2.27
N ILE A 78 4.46 10.08 3.08
CA ILE A 78 4.93 9.87 4.45
C ILE A 78 6.42 9.53 4.47
N THR A 79 6.86 8.65 3.57
CA THR A 79 8.28 8.25 3.49
C THR A 79 9.16 9.42 3.04
N TYR A 80 8.69 10.22 2.09
CA TYR A 80 9.37 11.41 1.60
C TYR A 80 9.50 12.46 2.72
N LEU A 81 8.37 12.81 3.37
CA LEU A 81 8.33 13.80 4.45
C LEU A 81 9.11 13.37 5.69
N ARG A 82 9.12 12.07 5.98
CA ARG A 82 9.86 11.53 7.12
C ARG A 82 11.36 11.51 6.92
N HIS A 83 11.87 11.91 5.73
CA HIS A 83 13.29 11.96 5.36
C HIS A 83 14.09 11.08 6.30
N PRO A 84 14.17 9.74 6.09
CA PRO A 84 14.89 8.89 7.03
C PRO A 84 16.23 9.58 7.19
N GLN A 85 16.44 10.20 8.36
CA GLN A 85 17.66 10.93 8.62
C GLN A 85 18.70 9.88 8.27
N ALA A 86 19.51 10.18 7.28
CA ALA A 86 20.64 9.35 6.95
C ALA A 86 21.42 9.34 8.26
N ILE A 87 21.16 8.33 9.10
CA ILE A 87 22.06 7.95 10.15
C ILE A 87 23.28 7.63 9.31
N PRO A 88 24.35 8.45 9.39
CA PRO A 88 25.59 8.05 8.77
C PRO A 88 25.87 6.72 9.46
N SER A 89 25.74 5.62 8.71
CA SER A 89 26.17 4.33 9.22
C SER A 89 27.58 4.55 9.75
N LEU A 90 27.83 4.05 10.95
CA LEU A 90 29.09 4.09 11.68
C LEU A 90 30.18 3.26 10.94
N GLU A 91 30.41 3.51 9.65
CA GLU A 91 31.40 2.85 8.80
C GLU A 91 32.60 3.77 8.49
N ALA A 92 32.84 4.78 9.32
CA ALA A 92 34.06 5.60 9.30
C ALA A 92 34.96 5.38 10.54
N ARG A 93 34.84 4.23 11.20
CA ARG A 93 35.75 3.78 12.26
C ARG A 93 36.12 2.31 12.09
N ALA A 94 36.84 2.02 11.01
CA ALA A 94 37.86 0.99 11.02
C ALA A 94 39.13 1.65 10.49
N ALA A 95 39.93 2.13 11.45
CA ALA A 95 41.32 2.54 11.24
C ALA A 95 42.21 1.29 11.13
#